data_AF-A0A3A1X6G8-F1
#
_entry.id   AF-A0A3A1X6G8-F1
#
_cell.length_a   1.000
_cell.length_b   1.000
_cell.length_c   1.000
_cell.angle_alpha   90.00
_cell.angle_beta   90.00
_cell.angle_gamma   90.00
#
_symmetry.space_group_name_H-M   'P 1'
#
loop_
_entity.id
_entity.type
_entity.pdbx_description
1 polymer ?
#
loop_
_entity_poly.entity_id
_entity_poly.type
_entity_poly.pdbx_seq_one_letter_code
_entity_poly.pdbx_strand_id
1 'polypeptide(L)' 'MIDKETQKFRLENVAIALSSAKLEGGTVSSACLADTRKYIRGSISADELISLTRKRYGLE' A
#
# COMPACT_ATOMS: atom_id res chain seq x y z
N MET A 1 12.27 -11.17 5.74
CA MET A 1 11.94 -9.82 6.25
C MET A 1 12.81 -8.83 5.50
N ILE A 2 12.23 -7.72 5.05
CA ILE A 2 12.99 -6.64 4.41
C ILE A 2 13.86 -5.91 5.44
N ASP A 3 14.92 -5.25 4.98
CA ASP A 3 15.77 -4.45 5.85
C ASP A 3 15.05 -3.18 6.34
N LYS A 4 15.60 -2.55 7.38
CA LYS A 4 14.99 -1.40 8.04
C LYS A 4 14.92 -0.16 7.14
N GLU A 5 15.90 0.02 6.25
CA GLU A 5 15.94 1.15 5.34
C GLU A 5 14.84 1.02 4.28
N THR A 6 14.70 -0.16 3.69
CA THR A 6 13.60 -0.48 2.77
C THR A 6 12.24 -0.35 3.46
N GLN A 7 12.10 -0.83 4.70
CA GLN A 7 10.85 -0.67 5.45
C GLN A 7 10.51 0.80 5.70
N LYS A 8 11.49 1.62 6.09
CA LYS A 8 11.32 3.07 6.29
C LYS A 8 10.93 3.75 4.97
N PHE A 9 11.62 3.45 3.89
CA PHE A 9 11.31 3.97 2.55
C PHE A 9 9.88 3.62 2.12
N ARG A 10 9.44 2.38 2.33
CA ARG A 10 8.06 1.97 2.03
C ARG A 10 7.03 2.72 2.88
N LEU A 11 7.31 2.89 4.18
CA LEU A 11 6.43 3.62 5.09
C LEU A 11 6.23 5.08 4.65
N GLU A 12 7.31 5.77 4.30
CA GLU A 12 7.29 7.18 3.87
C GLU A 12 6.50 7.34 2.55
N ASN A 13 6.77 6.51 1.55
CA ASN A 13 6.04 6.55 0.28
C ASN A 13 4.55 6.27 0.44
N VAL A 14 4.18 5.31 1.30
CA VAL A 14 2.78 5.05 1.62
C VAL A 14 2.13 6.26 2.28
N ALA A 15 2.80 6.89 3.24
CA ALA A 15 2.26 8.07 3.93
C ALA A 15 2.00 9.22 2.94
N ILE A 16 2.91 9.44 1.98
CA ILE A 16 2.74 10.41 0.90
C ILE A 16 1.52 10.05 0.03
N ALA A 17 1.40 8.79 -0.42
CA ALA A 17 0.29 8.36 -1.27
C ALA A 17 -1.08 8.50 -0.58
N LEU A 18 -1.18 8.12 0.71
CA LEU A 18 -2.40 8.27 1.49
C LEU A 18 -2.76 9.74 1.72
N SER A 19 -1.75 10.59 1.93
CA SER A 19 -1.96 12.03 2.12
C SER A 19 -2.42 12.70 0.83
N SER A 20 -1.82 12.33 -0.30
CA SER A 20 -2.24 12.78 -1.63
C SER A 20 -3.69 12.37 -1.91
N ALA A 21 -4.05 11.10 -1.70
CA ALA A 21 -5.43 10.64 -1.87
C ALA A 21 -6.42 11.45 -1.01
N LYS A 22 -6.05 11.76 0.24
CA LYS A 22 -6.87 12.57 1.14
C LYS A 22 -7.04 14.02 0.66
N LEU A 23 -5.98 14.63 0.13
CA LEU A 23 -6.04 16.00 -0.40
C LEU A 23 -6.99 16.11 -1.59
N GLU A 24 -7.06 15.07 -2.43
CA GLU A 24 -7.99 14.97 -3.55
C GLU A 24 -9.43 14.59 -3.14
N GLY A 25 -9.73 14.55 -1.83
CA GLY A 25 -11.03 14.12 -1.30
C GLY A 25 -11.28 12.60 -1.41
N GLY A 26 -10.27 11.83 -1.78
CA GLY A 26 -10.33 10.38 -1.87
C GLY A 26 -10.32 9.71 -0.50
N THR A 27 -11.03 8.58 -0.41
CA THR A 27 -11.01 7.70 0.78
C THR A 27 -10.42 6.35 0.42
N VAL A 28 -9.41 5.92 1.18
CA VAL A 28 -8.78 4.61 1.01
C VAL A 28 -9.49 3.58 1.89
N SER A 29 -9.89 2.45 1.32
CA SER A 29 -10.59 1.40 2.04
C SER A 29 -9.72 0.76 3.13
N SER A 30 -10.37 0.25 4.18
CA SER A 30 -9.70 -0.50 5.26
C SER A 30 -8.93 -1.71 4.75
N ALA A 31 -9.46 -2.39 3.73
CA ALA A 31 -8.80 -3.51 3.06
C ALA A 31 -7.50 -3.09 2.36
N CYS A 32 -7.51 -1.96 1.64
CA CYS A 32 -6.31 -1.42 1.02
C CYS A 32 -5.26 -1.04 2.09
N LEU A 33 -5.67 -0.38 3.18
CA LEU A 33 -4.76 -0.07 4.30
C LEU A 33 -4.13 -1.32 4.92
N ALA A 34 -4.88 -2.42 5.03
CA ALA A 34 -4.36 -3.68 5.55
C ALA A 34 -3.27 -4.28 4.64
N ASP A 35 -3.48 -4.26 3.33
CA ASP A 35 -2.48 -4.76 2.37
C ASP A 35 -1.24 -3.87 2.31
N THR A 36 -1.43 -2.55 2.37
CA THR A 36 -0.31 -1.61 2.45
C THR A 36 0.55 -1.83 3.70
N ARG A 37 -0.04 -2.20 4.84
CA ARG A 37 0.72 -2.59 6.04
C ARG A 37 1.52 -3.88 5.82
N LYS A 38 0.99 -4.86 5.09
CA LYS A 38 1.75 -6.06 4.70
C LYS A 38 2.92 -5.70 3.79
N TYR A 39 2.70 -4.78 2.84
CA TYR A 39 3.74 -4.28 1.95
C TYR A 39 4.85 -3.55 2.73
N ILE A 40 4.51 -2.64 3.65
CA ILE A 40 5.49 -1.96 4.52
C ILE A 40 6.30 -2.95 5.37
N ARG A 41 5.68 -4.05 5.82
CA ARG A 41 6.37 -5.09 6.59
C ARG A 41 7.22 -6.03 5.73
N GLY A 42 7.13 -5.91 4.41
CA GLY A 42 7.77 -6.83 3.47
C GLY A 42 7.16 -8.23 3.48
N SER A 43 5.90 -8.36 3.92
CA SER A 43 5.15 -9.62 3.84
C SER A 43 4.56 -9.86 2.45
N ILE A 44 4.43 -8.80 1.64
CA ILE A 44 4.08 -8.86 0.21
C ILE A 44 4.96 -7.90 -0.60
N SER A 45 5.14 -8.20 -1.87
CA SER A 45 5.79 -7.35 -2.87
C SER A 45 4.88 -6.21 -3.34
N ALA A 46 5.44 -5.30 -4.15
CA ALA A 46 4.64 -4.26 -4.79
C ALA A 46 3.66 -4.85 -5.82
N ASP A 47 4.09 -5.86 -6.58
CA ASP A 47 3.25 -6.55 -7.56
C ASP A 47 2.08 -7.26 -6.87
N GLU A 48 2.31 -7.91 -5.74
CA GLU A 48 1.25 -8.54 -4.95
C GLU A 48 0.25 -7.51 -4.42
N LEU A 49 0.72 -6.33 -3.97
CA LEU A 49 -0.17 -5.23 -3.55
C LEU A 49 -1.04 -4.73 -4.72
N ILE A 50 -0.46 -4.61 -5.92
CA ILE A 50 -1.18 -4.22 -7.13
C ILE A 50 -2.20 -5.30 -7.51
N SER A 51 -1.82 -6.57 -7.52
CA SER A 51 -2.72 -7.69 -7.83
C SER A 51 -3.90 -7.75 -6.86
N LEU A 52 -3.67 -7.61 -5.55
CA LEU A 52 -4.74 -7.56 -4.55
C LEU A 52 -5.68 -6.39 -4.78
N THR A 53 -5.14 -5.24 -5.17
CA THR A 53 -5.94 -4.05 -5.49
C THR A 53 -6.75 -4.26 -6.76
N ARG A 54 -6.15 -4.74 -7.84
CA ARG A 54 -6.85 -5.05 -9.11
C ARG A 54 -7.97 -6.05 -8.92
N LYS A 55 -7.69 -7.15 -8.21
CA LYS A 55 -8.69 -8.17 -7.88
C LYS A 55 -9.88 -7.60 -7.12
N ARG A 56 -9.64 -6.69 -6.16
CA ARG A 56 -10.70 -6.01 -5.41
C ARG A 56 -11.63 -5.19 -6.30
N TYR A 57 -11.11 -4.63 -7.38
CA TYR A 57 -11.89 -3.86 -8.36
C TYR A 57 -12.36 -4.70 -9.56
N GLY A 58 -12.15 -6.02 -9.57
CA GLY A 58 -12.54 -6.90 -10.68
C GLY A 58 -11.74 -6.67 -11.97
N LEU A 59 -10.51 -6.18 -11.85
CA LEU A 59 -9.64 -5.81 -12.98
C LEU A 59 -8.64 -6.93 -13.33
N GLU A 60 -9.04 -8.20 -13.26
CA GLU A 60 -8.15 -9.33 -13.61
C GLU A 60 -7.84 -9.34 -15.12
#